data_AF-A0A970A3I7-F1
#
_entry.id   AF-A0A970A3I7-F1
#
_cell.length_a   1.000
_cell.length_b   1.000
_cell.length_c   1.000
_cell.angle_alpha   90.00
_cell.angle_beta   90.00
_cell.angle_gamma   90.00
#
_symmetry.space_group_name_H-M   'P 1'
#
loop_
_entity.id
_entity.type
_entity.pdbx_description
1 polymer ?
#
loop_
_entity_poly.entity_id
_entity_poly.type
_entity_poly.pdbx_seq_one_letter_code
_entity_poly.pdbx_strand_id
1 'polypeptide(L)' 'MSKKASVITRFTNFVKEVWAEVNPKTGRVTWPTYDTVKAYTFMVIVGTMMASAFIGLVDLFFSRMVMYLLKV' A
#
# COMPACT_ATOMS: atom_id res chain seq x y z
N MET A 1 27.59 21.12 -29.63
CA MET A 1 27.43 19.67 -29.43
C MET A 1 27.60 19.25 -27.94
N SER A 2 27.11 20.04 -26.97
CA SER A 2 27.52 19.94 -25.54
C SER A 2 26.41 19.55 -24.54
N LYS A 3 25.12 19.82 -24.82
CA LYS A 3 24.03 19.52 -23.87
C LYS A 3 23.75 18.02 -23.65
N LYS A 4 23.94 17.16 -24.66
CA LYS A 4 23.62 15.72 -24.55
C LYS A 4 24.53 14.98 -23.57
N ALA A 5 25.82 15.32 -23.52
CA ALA A 5 26.76 14.72 -22.57
C ALA A 5 26.38 15.02 -21.11
N SER A 6 25.94 16.25 -20.82
CA SER A 6 25.49 16.65 -19.47
C SER A 6 24.26 15.89 -18.99
N VAL A 7 23.27 15.69 -19.86
CA VAL A 7 22.04 14.97 -19.49
C VAL A 7 22.30 13.49 -19.25
N ILE A 8 23.15 12.87 -20.07
CA ILE A 8 23.55 11.47 -19.90
C ILE A 8 24.28 11.29 -18.57
N THR A 9 25.26 12.14 -18.25
CA THR A 9 25.98 12.06 -16.97
C THR A 9 25.06 12.25 -15.76
N ARG A 10 24.08 13.17 -15.85
CA ARG A 10 23.12 13.38 -14.76
C ARG A 10 22.20 12.17 -14.57
N PHE A 11 21.76 11.56 -15.67
CA PHE A 11 20.94 10.35 -15.62
C PHE A 11 21.70 9.15 -15.07
N THR A 12 22.96 8.95 -15.47
CA THR A 12 23.78 7.85 -14.94
C THR A 12 24.06 8.01 -13.45
N ASN A 13 24.27 9.25 -12.98
CA ASN A 13 24.45 9.53 -11.56
C ASN A 13 23.17 9.24 -10.77
N PHE A 14 22.01 9.66 -11.29
CA PHE A 14 20.72 9.37 -10.67
C PHE A 14 20.45 7.87 -10.55
N VAL A 15 20.66 7.10 -11.61
CA VAL A 15 20.46 5.63 -11.57
C VAL A 15 21.43 4.98 -10.58
N LYS A 16 22.67 5.48 -10.50
CA LYS A 16 23.67 4.98 -9.54
C LYS A 16 23.27 5.27 -8.09
N GLU A 17 22.73 6.45 -7.81
CA GLU A 17 22.22 6.83 -6.49
C GLU A 17 21.01 5.99 -6.08
N VAL A 18 20.02 5.83 -6.98
CA VAL A 18 18.85 4.99 -6.74
C VAL A 18 19.26 3.54 -6.50
N TRP A 19 20.19 3.00 -7.30
CA TRP A 19 20.68 1.64 -7.11
C TRP A 19 21.39 1.47 -5.77
N ALA A 20 22.16 2.47 -5.31
CA ALA A 20 22.81 2.42 -4.01
C ALA A 20 21.81 2.32 -2.84
N GLU A 21 20.65 2.96 -2.96
CA GLU A 21 19.60 2.94 -1.94
C GLU A 21 18.73 1.67 -2.01
N VAL A 22 18.44 1.19 -3.23
CA VAL A 22 17.56 0.06 -3.49
C VAL A 22 18.29 -1.28 -3.46
N ASN A 23 19.63 -1.30 -3.46
CA ASN A 23 20.43 -2.53 -3.53
C ASN A 23 20.03 -3.54 -2.42
N PRO A 24 19.71 -4.81 -2.75
CA PRO A 24 19.29 -5.80 -1.76
C PRO A 24 20.31 -6.13 -0.66
N LYS A 25 21.60 -5.84 -0.89
CA LYS A 25 22.67 -6.17 0.06
C LYS A 25 23.06 -5.04 1.02
N THR A 26 23.00 -3.79 0.55
CA THR A 26 23.52 -2.61 1.27
C THR A 26 22.54 -1.44 1.28
N GLY A 27 21.42 -1.58 0.59
CA GLY A 27 20.40 -0.57 0.46
C GLY A 27 19.60 -0.39 1.74
N ARG A 28 18.93 0.75 1.85
CA ARG A 28 18.12 1.11 3.01
C ARG A 28 16.68 0.61 2.88
N VAL A 29 16.34 0.06 1.71
CA VAL A 29 15.01 -0.47 1.40
C VAL A 29 14.90 -1.90 1.91
N THR A 30 13.82 -2.17 2.64
CA THR A 30 13.51 -3.50 3.16
C THR A 30 12.93 -4.36 2.04
N TRP A 31 13.72 -5.28 1.49
CA TRP A 31 13.22 -6.28 0.56
C TRP A 31 12.53 -7.41 1.33
N PRO A 32 11.21 -7.59 1.15
CA PRO A 32 10.48 -8.61 1.88
C PRO A 32 10.81 -10.01 1.34
N THR A 33 10.76 -11.00 2.21
CA THR A 33 10.72 -12.40 1.80
C THR A 33 9.28 -12.79 1.44
N TYR A 34 9.11 -13.89 0.72
CA TYR A 34 7.78 -14.41 0.35
C TYR A 34 6.86 -14.60 1.56
N ASP A 35 7.41 -15.00 2.71
CA ASP A 35 6.64 -15.20 3.94
C ASP A 35 6.14 -13.88 4.52
N THR A 36 6.96 -12.83 4.49
CA THR A 36 6.57 -11.49 4.91
C THR A 36 5.45 -10.93 4.05
N VAL A 37 5.50 -11.15 2.73
CA VAL A 37 4.44 -10.71 1.79
C VAL A 37 3.11 -11.42 2.08
N LYS A 38 3.15 -12.74 2.35
CA LYS A 38 1.95 -13.51 2.75
C LYS A 38 1.38 -13.01 4.08
N ALA A 39 2.22 -12.75 5.06
CA ALA A 39 1.80 -12.25 6.36
C ALA A 39 1.10 -10.89 6.26
N TYR A 40 1.66 -9.95 5.50
CA TYR A 40 1.05 -8.64 5.27
C TYR A 40 -0.28 -8.75 4.52
N THR A 41 -0.33 -9.55 3.46
CA THR A 41 -1.57 -9.79 2.71
C THR A 41 -2.65 -10.37 3.62
N PHE A 42 -2.30 -11.36 4.44
CA PHE A 42 -3.23 -11.97 5.39
C PHE A 42 -3.78 -10.95 6.39
N MET A 43 -2.93 -10.07 6.94
CA MET A 43 -3.37 -9.00 7.82
C MET A 43 -4.35 -8.04 7.16
N VAL A 44 -4.11 -7.66 5.90
CA VAL A 44 -5.01 -6.79 5.14
C VAL A 44 -6.35 -7.47 4.91
N ILE A 45 -6.37 -8.76 4.56
CA ILE A 45 -7.61 -9.53 4.38
C ILE A 45 -8.41 -9.54 5.67
N VAL A 46 -7.78 -9.88 6.80
CA VAL A 46 -8.46 -9.93 8.10
C VAL A 46 -8.98 -8.54 8.49
N GLY A 47 -8.16 -7.50 8.37
CA GLY A 47 -8.54 -6.14 8.72
C GLY A 47 -9.70 -5.60 7.87
N THR A 48 -9.68 -5.88 6.56
CA THR A 48 -10.77 -5.46 5.66
C THR A 48 -12.05 -6.24 5.89
N MET A 49 -11.98 -7.54 6.20
CA MET A 49 -13.16 -8.33 6.61
C MET A 49 -13.78 -7.83 7.92
N MET A 50 -12.95 -7.48 8.90
CA MET A 50 -13.45 -6.92 10.16
C MET A 50 -14.11 -5.55 9.94
N ALA A 51 -13.48 -4.68 9.15
CA ALA A 51 -14.02 -3.36 8.84
C ALA A 51 -15.34 -3.46 8.07
N SER A 52 -15.42 -4.33 7.05
CA SER A 52 -16.65 -4.51 6.27
C SER A 52 -17.77 -5.13 7.09
N ALA A 53 -17.46 -6.10 7.96
CA ALA A 53 -18.45 -6.67 8.88
C ALA A 53 -18.99 -5.62 9.86
N PHE A 54 -18.12 -4.77 10.42
CA PHE A 54 -18.53 -3.69 11.30
C PHE A 54 -19.44 -2.69 10.57
N ILE A 55 -19.01 -2.18 9.42
CA ILE A 55 -19.81 -1.23 8.63
C ILE A 55 -21.15 -1.85 8.24
N GLY A 56 -21.16 -3.09 7.75
CA GLY A 56 -22.39 -3.78 7.37
C GLY A 56 -23.35 -3.99 8.55
N LEU A 57 -22.83 -4.31 9.75
CA LEU A 57 -23.65 -4.40 10.96
C LEU A 57 -24.25 -3.05 11.36
N VAL A 58 -23.45 -1.99 11.29
CA VAL A 58 -23.87 -0.62 11.56
C VAL A 58 -24.98 -0.20 10.59
N ASP A 59 -24.80 -0.44 9.29
CA ASP A 59 -25.78 -0.14 8.25
C ASP A 59 -27.09 -0.89 8.47
N LEU A 60 -27.03 -2.18 8.81
CA LEU A 60 -28.21 -2.99 9.14
C LEU A 60 -28.94 -2.46 10.38
N PHE A 61 -28.19 -2.08 11.41
CA PHE A 61 -28.75 -1.51 12.64
C PHE A 61 -29.49 -0.20 12.34
N PHE A 62 -28.85 0.73 11.64
CA PHE A 62 -29.46 2.00 11.29
C PHE A 62 -30.66 1.82 10.35
N SER A 63 -30.57 0.93 9.36
CA SER A 63 -31.68 0.65 8.44
C SER A 63 -32.92 0.17 9.19
N ARG A 64 -32.75 -0.76 10.15
CA ARG A 64 -33.85 -1.23 10.99
C ARG A 64 -34.41 -0.12 11.87
N MET A 65 -33.54 0.68 12.49
CA MET A 65 -33.95 1.79 13.36
C MET A 65 -34.78 2.84 12.59
N VAL A 66 -34.34 3.19 11.37
CA VAL A 66 -35.05 4.11 10.49
C VAL A 66 -36.39 3.52 10.03
N MET A 67 -36.45 2.22 9.72
CA MET A 67 -37.70 1.53 9.35
C MET A 67 -38.73 1.60 10.49
N TYR A 68 -38.31 1.29 11.73
CA TYR A 68 -39.17 1.43 12.91
C TYR A 68 -39.64 2.88 13.12
N LEU A 69 -38.75 3.87 12.91
CA LEU A 69 -39.06 5.28 13.10
C LEU A 69 -40.06 5.82 12.04
N LEU A 70 -39.89 5.42 10.78
CA LEU A 70 -40.76 5.82 9.67
C LEU A 70 -42.12 5.10 9.68
N LYS A 71 -42.32 4.15 10.61
CA LYS A 71 -43.58 3.39 10.78
C LYS A 71 -44.08 2.81 9.45
N VAL A 72 -43.15 2.30 8.66
CA VAL A 72 -43.38 1.28 7.62
C VAL A 72 -43.28 -0.08 8.28
#